data_AF-A0A2N0DAV0-F1
#
_entry.id   AF-A0A2N0DAV0-F1
#
_cell.length_a   1.000
_cell.length_b   1.000
_cell.length_c   1.000
_cell.angle_alpha   90.00
_cell.angle_beta   90.00
_cell.angle_gamma   90.00
#
_symmetry.space_group_name_H-M   'P 1'
#
loop_
_entity.id
_entity.type
_entity.pdbx_description
1 polymer ?
#
loop_
_entity_poly.entity_id
_entity_poly.type
_entity_poly.pdbx_seq_one_letter_code
_entity_poly.pdbx_strand_id
1 'polypeptide(L)'
;MIDEAKRHFETAETRIDGYLKPRSKLFIDVATSTKTLLKSLRFANELFLRLERVGHRVVIASASEELIRLPIDVLESQIGGREHVLTCSPRRPTVAYIYGVPIGLSIIETSETVEMQYVGDGRFIRKSEYRKSEHVGPTWSSKKDLPSGRLRLVGYSPFHGIPWSRGWTETTNDLLDSRFEEIVNALRLGALDLVTSLREEGRYFS
;
A
#
# COMPACT_ATOMS: atom_id res chain seq x y z
N MET A 1 9.41 14.54 -4.27
CA MET A 1 8.66 13.29 -4.55
C MET A 1 7.26 13.32 -3.95
N ILE A 2 7.11 13.61 -2.65
CA ILE A 2 5.80 13.62 -1.98
C ILE A 2 4.85 14.71 -2.51
N ASP A 3 5.34 15.94 -2.74
CA ASP A 3 4.49 17.01 -3.28
C ASP A 3 3.95 16.71 -4.69
N GLU A 4 4.75 16.02 -5.50
CA GLU A 4 4.33 15.56 -6.82
C GLU A 4 3.27 14.46 -6.70
N ALA A 5 3.46 13.50 -5.79
CA ALA A 5 2.46 12.49 -5.48
C ALA A 5 1.15 13.15 -5.03
N LYS A 6 1.21 14.14 -4.14
CA LYS A 6 0.04 14.88 -3.67
C LYS A 6 -0.78 15.46 -4.83
N ARG A 7 -0.13 16.14 -5.79
CA ARG A 7 -0.81 16.67 -7.00
C ARG A 7 -1.47 15.57 -7.84
N HIS A 8 -0.84 14.40 -7.95
CA HIS A 8 -1.44 13.26 -8.67
C HIS A 8 -2.66 12.68 -7.95
N PHE A 9 -2.68 12.67 -6.62
CA PHE A 9 -3.81 12.18 -5.84
C PHE A 9 -4.96 13.19 -5.72
N GLU A 10 -4.69 14.50 -5.73
CA GLU A 10 -5.72 15.55 -5.69
C GLU A 10 -6.63 15.53 -6.93
N THR A 11 -6.14 15.05 -8.06
CA THR A 11 -6.90 14.90 -9.33
C THR A 11 -7.36 13.46 -9.60
N ALA A 12 -7.13 12.56 -8.64
CA ALA A 12 -7.45 11.15 -8.79
C ALA A 12 -8.94 10.89 -8.64
N GLU A 13 -9.43 9.93 -9.42
CA GLU A 13 -10.82 9.47 -9.34
C GLU A 13 -10.93 8.37 -8.28
N THR A 14 -12.03 8.38 -7.52
CA THR A 14 -12.35 7.30 -6.59
C THR A 14 -12.96 6.13 -7.36
N ARG A 15 -12.39 4.95 -7.18
CA ARG A 15 -12.89 3.72 -7.80
C ARG A 15 -14.08 3.13 -7.04
N ILE A 16 -14.69 2.12 -7.66
CA ILE A 16 -15.81 1.34 -7.08
C ILE A 16 -15.42 0.66 -5.76
N ASP A 17 -14.15 0.27 -5.62
CA ASP A 17 -13.57 -0.32 -4.40
C ASP A 17 -13.20 0.72 -3.33
N GLY A 18 -13.40 2.02 -3.59
CA GLY A 18 -13.14 3.11 -2.65
C GLY A 18 -11.72 3.66 -2.66
N TYR A 19 -10.79 3.06 -3.41
CA TYR A 19 -9.42 3.56 -3.52
C TYR A 19 -9.28 4.65 -4.59
N LEU A 20 -8.33 5.55 -4.41
CA LEU A 20 -7.96 6.55 -5.41
C LEU A 20 -7.19 5.88 -6.56
N LYS A 21 -7.51 6.30 -7.78
CA LYS A 21 -6.80 5.94 -9.00
C LYS A 21 -6.14 7.18 -9.60
N PRO A 22 -4.84 7.41 -9.34
CA PRO A 22 -4.10 8.48 -9.99
C PRO A 22 -4.16 8.36 -11.51
N ARG A 23 -4.23 9.52 -12.20
CA ARG A 23 -4.21 9.58 -13.67
C ARG A 23 -2.81 9.29 -14.24
N SER A 24 -1.77 9.70 -13.52
CA SER A 24 -0.38 9.35 -13.81
C SER A 24 -0.08 7.93 -13.36
N LYS A 25 0.76 7.21 -14.11
CA LYS A 25 1.32 5.91 -13.67
C LYS A 25 2.70 6.03 -13.02
N LEU A 26 3.23 7.26 -12.91
CA LEU A 26 4.52 7.54 -12.29
C LEU A 26 4.31 8.33 -11.00
N PHE A 27 4.16 7.61 -9.91
CA PHE A 27 3.96 8.14 -8.58
C PHE A 27 4.51 7.13 -7.56
N ILE A 28 4.65 7.55 -6.32
CA ILE A 28 5.06 6.66 -5.22
C ILE A 28 4.04 5.56 -5.01
N ASP A 29 4.48 4.39 -4.55
CA ASP A 29 3.59 3.24 -4.33
C ASP A 29 2.74 3.43 -3.07
N VAL A 30 1.70 4.25 -3.22
CA VAL A 30 0.70 4.54 -2.21
C VAL A 30 -0.67 4.17 -2.78
N ALA A 31 -1.38 3.29 -2.09
CA ALA A 31 -2.76 2.98 -2.39
C ALA A 31 -3.64 3.39 -1.22
N THR A 32 -4.57 4.31 -1.44
CA THR A 32 -5.37 4.91 -0.36
C THR A 32 -6.67 5.49 -0.89
N SER A 33 -7.66 5.63 -0.02
CA SER A 33 -8.89 6.37 -0.21
C SER A 33 -8.67 7.87 -0.03
N THR A 34 -9.64 8.67 -0.46
CA THR A 34 -9.63 10.13 -0.24
C THR A 34 -9.50 10.49 1.24
N LYS A 35 -10.13 9.72 2.14
CA LYS A 35 -10.15 10.00 3.58
C LYS A 35 -8.78 9.81 4.24
N THR A 36 -8.02 8.84 3.77
CA THR A 36 -6.77 8.41 4.38
C THR A 36 -5.54 8.98 3.66
N LEU A 37 -5.73 9.62 2.50
CA LEU A 37 -4.66 10.20 1.68
C LEU A 37 -3.65 11.04 2.47
N LEU A 38 -4.11 11.99 3.30
CA LEU A 38 -3.21 12.85 4.07
C LEU A 38 -2.39 12.05 5.09
N LYS A 39 -2.98 11.03 5.71
CA LYS A 39 -2.29 10.13 6.64
C LYS A 39 -1.21 9.33 5.89
N SER A 40 -1.57 8.71 4.76
CA SER A 40 -0.64 7.92 3.94
C SER A 40 0.54 8.74 3.43
N LEU A 41 0.31 9.96 2.92
CA LEU A 41 1.37 10.82 2.42
C LEU A 41 2.30 11.34 3.53
N ARG A 42 1.75 11.64 4.73
CA ARG A 42 2.57 12.02 5.89
C ARG A 42 3.47 10.88 6.34
N PHE A 43 2.92 9.67 6.48
CA PHE A 43 3.69 8.48 6.84
C PHE A 43 4.79 8.20 5.80
N ALA A 44 4.45 8.23 4.51
CA ALA A 44 5.40 8.03 3.42
C ALA A 44 6.55 9.06 3.48
N ASN A 45 6.22 10.34 3.66
CA ASN A 45 7.21 11.40 3.75
C ASN A 45 8.18 11.20 4.91
N GLU A 46 7.66 10.92 6.11
CA GLU A 46 8.51 10.71 7.29
C GLU A 46 9.39 9.47 7.16
N LEU A 47 8.85 8.36 6.64
CA LEU A 47 9.64 7.16 6.35
C LEU A 47 10.78 7.44 5.38
N PHE A 48 10.49 8.14 4.26
CA PHE A 48 11.48 8.44 3.24
C PHE A 48 12.57 9.38 3.78
N LEU A 49 12.18 10.43 4.50
CA LEU A 49 13.13 11.34 5.14
C LEU A 49 14.03 10.63 6.15
N ARG A 50 13.51 9.66 6.91
CA ARG A 50 14.32 8.86 7.84
C ARG A 50 15.31 7.96 7.12
N LEU A 51 14.89 7.27 6.06
CA LEU A 51 15.79 6.49 5.23
C LEU A 51 16.91 7.37 4.65
N GLU A 52 16.57 8.53 4.11
CA GLU A 52 17.53 9.48 3.53
C GLU A 52 18.50 10.05 4.58
N ARG A 53 18.01 10.43 5.77
CA ARG A 53 18.85 10.90 6.90
C ARG A 53 19.91 9.90 7.30
N VAL A 54 19.62 8.61 7.15
CA VAL A 54 20.55 7.54 7.49
C VAL A 54 21.33 7.01 6.28
N GLY A 55 21.33 7.75 5.17
CA GLY A 55 22.15 7.52 3.97
C GLY A 55 21.51 6.69 2.87
N HIS A 56 20.22 6.33 3.00
CA HIS A 56 19.53 5.45 2.05
C HIS A 56 18.63 6.26 1.12
N ARG A 57 18.98 6.31 -0.16
CA ARG A 57 18.23 7.07 -1.18
C ARG A 57 16.90 6.38 -1.49
N VAL A 58 15.80 7.14 -1.50
CA VAL A 58 14.49 6.65 -1.93
C VAL A 58 14.11 7.27 -3.28
N VAL A 59 13.71 6.46 -4.26
CA VAL A 59 13.29 6.90 -5.60
C VAL A 59 12.21 5.99 -6.18
N ILE A 60 11.51 6.48 -7.21
CA ILE A 60 10.83 5.59 -8.14
C ILE A 60 11.90 5.00 -9.07
N ALA A 61 11.96 3.68 -9.18
CA ALA A 61 13.00 2.98 -9.95
C ALA A 61 13.12 3.50 -11.38
N SER A 62 14.32 3.47 -11.96
CA SER A 62 14.54 3.81 -13.37
C SER A 62 13.83 2.80 -14.28
N ALA A 63 13.53 3.21 -15.52
CA ALA A 63 12.99 2.30 -16.53
C ALA A 63 14.05 1.30 -17.03
N SER A 64 15.33 1.58 -16.82
CA SER A 64 16.45 0.69 -17.17
C SER A 64 16.69 -0.42 -16.16
N GLU A 65 16.08 -0.33 -14.97
CA GLU A 65 16.26 -1.32 -13.92
C GLU A 65 15.14 -2.36 -14.02
N GLU A 66 15.49 -3.64 -14.05
CA GLU A 66 14.55 -4.77 -14.13
C GLU A 66 13.91 -5.07 -12.76
N LEU A 67 13.32 -4.05 -12.14
CA LEU A 67 12.71 -4.12 -10.82
C LEU A 67 11.20 -4.28 -10.92
N ILE A 68 10.67 -5.30 -10.26
CA ILE A 68 9.25 -5.62 -10.24
C ILE A 68 8.58 -5.10 -8.96
N ARG A 69 7.28 -4.82 -9.05
CA ARG A 69 6.43 -4.62 -7.88
C ARG A 69 5.80 -5.94 -7.47
N LEU A 70 5.93 -6.32 -6.20
CA LEU A 70 5.25 -7.50 -5.67
C LEU A 70 3.71 -7.30 -5.70
N PRO A 71 2.90 -8.31 -6.05
CA PRO A 71 1.46 -8.27 -5.77
C PRO A 71 1.26 -8.24 -4.25
N ILE A 72 0.44 -7.31 -3.78
CA ILE A 72 0.20 -7.08 -2.36
C ILE A 72 -1.30 -7.14 -2.12
N ASP A 73 -1.70 -8.01 -1.20
CA ASP A 73 -3.08 -8.12 -0.71
C ASP A 73 -3.40 -6.94 0.22
N VAL A 74 -4.56 -6.30 0.01
CA VAL A 74 -5.03 -5.22 0.88
C VAL A 74 -5.89 -5.70 2.03
N LEU A 75 -6.38 -6.95 2.00
CA LEU A 75 -7.25 -7.46 3.05
C LEU A 75 -6.50 -7.57 4.39
N GLU A 76 -7.18 -7.18 5.46
CA GLU A 76 -6.67 -7.33 6.83
C GLU A 76 -6.73 -8.76 7.33
N SER A 77 -7.80 -9.47 6.96
CA SER A 77 -8.01 -10.87 7.29
C SER A 77 -8.41 -11.61 6.02
N GLN A 78 -7.67 -12.65 5.67
CA GLN A 78 -8.00 -13.53 4.56
C GLN A 78 -9.19 -14.42 4.95
N ILE A 79 -10.41 -13.88 4.86
CA ILE A 79 -11.62 -14.68 5.08
C ILE A 79 -11.85 -15.53 3.82
N GLY A 80 -11.51 -16.83 3.91
CA GLY A 80 -11.79 -17.81 2.87
C GLY A 80 -10.85 -17.76 1.66
N GLY A 81 -9.58 -17.38 1.84
CA GLY A 81 -8.55 -17.44 0.80
C GLY A 81 -8.76 -16.49 -0.39
N ARG A 82 -9.64 -15.47 -0.23
CA ARG A 82 -9.78 -14.41 -1.22
C ARG A 82 -8.65 -13.41 -1.05
N GLU A 83 -7.85 -13.23 -2.09
CA GLU A 83 -6.91 -12.12 -2.19
C GLU A 83 -7.62 -10.93 -2.81
N HIS A 84 -7.45 -9.76 -2.22
CA HIS A 84 -7.88 -8.51 -2.82
C HIS A 84 -6.63 -7.75 -3.24
N VAL A 85 -6.18 -8.00 -4.47
CA VAL A 85 -5.06 -7.27 -5.04
C VAL A 85 -5.53 -5.93 -5.58
N LEU A 86 -4.78 -4.87 -5.29
CA LEU A 86 -5.03 -3.54 -5.86
C LEU A 86 -5.08 -3.63 -7.38
N THR A 87 -6.19 -3.18 -7.97
CA THR A 87 -6.31 -3.12 -9.44
C THR A 87 -5.55 -1.94 -10.05
N CYS A 88 -4.98 -1.06 -9.22
CA CYS A 88 -4.12 0.04 -9.66
C CYS A 88 -2.82 0.05 -8.86
N SER A 89 -1.70 -0.05 -9.56
CA SER A 89 -0.35 0.06 -9.03
C SER A 89 0.48 1.02 -9.91
N PRO A 90 1.53 1.66 -9.35
CA PRO A 90 2.43 2.45 -10.16
C PRO A 90 3.16 1.57 -11.19
N ARG A 91 3.55 2.16 -12.32
CA ARG A 91 4.27 1.44 -13.40
C ARG A 91 5.64 0.94 -12.95
N ARG A 92 6.26 1.63 -11.99
CA ARG A 92 7.60 1.34 -11.49
C ARG A 92 7.56 1.34 -9.97
N PRO A 93 8.25 0.40 -9.30
CA PRO A 93 8.24 0.33 -7.84
C PRO A 93 8.91 1.57 -7.24
N THR A 94 8.45 1.96 -6.07
CA THR A 94 9.22 2.86 -5.20
C THR A 94 10.25 2.01 -4.47
N VAL A 95 11.52 2.40 -4.52
CA VAL A 95 12.63 1.64 -3.96
C VAL A 95 13.48 2.51 -3.05
N ALA A 96 13.95 1.92 -1.96
CA ALA A 96 15.03 2.45 -1.14
C ALA A 96 16.32 1.69 -1.44
N TYR A 97 17.38 2.39 -1.83
CA TYR A 97 18.70 1.79 -1.99
C TYR A 97 19.38 1.76 -0.63
N ILE A 98 19.40 0.58 -0.02
CA ILE A 98 19.97 0.34 1.29
C ILE A 98 21.26 -0.43 1.11
N TYR A 99 22.40 0.19 1.46
CA TYR A 99 23.73 -0.34 1.15
C TYR A 99 23.94 -0.65 -0.34
N GLY A 100 23.27 0.09 -1.23
CA GLY A 100 23.28 -0.12 -2.68
C GLY A 100 22.27 -1.15 -3.19
N VAL A 101 21.56 -1.85 -2.31
CA VAL A 101 20.58 -2.89 -2.68
C VAL A 101 19.19 -2.28 -2.70
N PRO A 102 18.43 -2.37 -3.81
CA PRO A 102 17.08 -1.83 -3.85
C PRO A 102 16.12 -2.71 -3.04
N ILE A 103 15.40 -2.08 -2.12
CA ILE A 103 14.25 -2.65 -1.41
C ILE A 103 13.00 -1.96 -1.91
N GLY A 104 12.05 -2.72 -2.45
CA GLY A 104 10.74 -2.22 -2.85
C GLY A 104 9.92 -1.81 -1.63
N LEU A 105 9.23 -0.68 -1.73
CA LEU A 105 8.36 -0.13 -0.68
C LEU A 105 6.96 0.11 -1.26
N SER A 106 5.95 -0.39 -0.56
CA SER A 106 4.54 -0.12 -0.86
C SER A 106 3.79 0.23 0.41
N ILE A 107 3.06 1.35 0.39
CA ILE A 107 2.23 1.82 1.49
C ILE A 107 0.78 1.71 1.05
N ILE A 108 0.00 0.87 1.71
CA ILE A 108 -1.39 0.63 1.35
C ILE A 108 -2.27 0.98 2.53
N GLU A 109 -3.41 1.60 2.30
CA GLU A 109 -4.54 1.50 3.20
C GLU A 109 -5.12 0.09 3.05
N THR A 110 -5.35 -0.60 4.16
CA THR A 110 -5.94 -1.93 4.14
C THR A 110 -7.45 -1.86 3.93
N SER A 111 -8.04 -2.99 3.53
CA SER A 111 -9.49 -3.12 3.42
C SER A 111 -10.07 -4.05 4.48
N GLU A 112 -11.29 -3.72 4.89
CA GLU A 112 -12.13 -4.56 5.74
C GLU A 112 -13.41 -4.93 4.99
N THR A 113 -13.91 -6.14 5.23
CA THR A 113 -15.18 -6.59 4.67
C THR A 113 -16.34 -5.99 5.46
N VAL A 114 -17.09 -5.08 4.83
CA VAL A 114 -18.22 -4.38 5.42
C VAL A 114 -19.55 -4.93 4.89
N GLU A 115 -20.51 -5.16 5.78
CA GLU A 115 -21.90 -5.43 5.38
C GLU A 115 -22.57 -4.14 4.90
N MET A 116 -23.08 -4.20 3.68
CA MET A 116 -23.78 -3.14 2.98
C MET A 116 -25.26 -3.47 2.87
N GLN A 117 -26.11 -2.45 2.92
CA GLN A 117 -27.55 -2.55 2.73
C GLN A 117 -27.97 -1.72 1.52
N TYR A 118 -28.72 -2.33 0.60
CA TYR A 118 -29.30 -1.62 -0.54
C TYR A 118 -30.41 -0.66 -0.09
N VAL A 119 -30.40 0.58 -0.59
CA VAL A 119 -31.34 1.64 -0.18
C VAL A 119 -32.10 2.27 -1.36
N GLY A 120 -32.08 1.63 -2.53
CA GLY A 120 -32.72 2.15 -3.75
C GLY A 120 -31.74 2.83 -4.72
N ASP A 121 -32.15 2.96 -5.98
CA ASP A 121 -31.42 3.67 -7.04
C ASP A 121 -29.95 3.22 -7.25
N GLY A 122 -29.67 1.93 -7.07
CA GLY A 122 -28.29 1.42 -7.17
C GLY A 122 -27.39 1.77 -5.98
N ARG A 123 -27.92 2.41 -4.94
CA ARG A 123 -27.15 2.88 -3.78
C ARG A 123 -27.10 1.86 -2.66
N PHE A 124 -25.96 1.83 -1.99
CA PHE A 124 -25.69 1.00 -0.82
C PHE A 124 -25.12 1.86 0.28
N ILE A 125 -25.57 1.65 1.51
CA ILE A 125 -25.00 2.26 2.72
C ILE A 125 -24.48 1.15 3.65
N ARG A 126 -23.64 1.50 4.63
CA ARG A 126 -23.24 0.52 5.64
C ARG A 126 -24.47 0.03 6.38
N LYS A 127 -24.55 -1.27 6.64
CA LYS A 127 -25.68 -1.86 7.34
C LYS A 127 -25.85 -1.29 8.77
N SER A 128 -24.76 -0.86 9.41
CA SER A 128 -24.80 -0.15 10.69
C SER A 128 -25.52 1.20 10.63
N GLU A 129 -25.45 1.88 9.49
CA GLU A 129 -26.10 3.15 9.20
C GLU A 129 -27.56 2.97 8.75
N TYR A 130 -27.97 1.76 8.37
CA TYR A 130 -29.33 1.50 7.89
C TYR A 130 -30.39 1.66 8.98
N ARG A 131 -31.45 2.39 8.65
CA ARG A 131 -32.66 2.54 9.46
C ARG A 131 -33.87 2.18 8.62
N LYS A 132 -34.60 1.14 9.04
CA LYS A 132 -35.79 0.64 8.33
C LYS A 132 -36.90 1.69 8.22
N SER A 133 -36.98 2.62 9.17
CA SER A 133 -37.94 3.73 9.17
C SER A 133 -37.67 4.77 8.08
N GLU A 134 -36.43 4.89 7.61
CA GLU A 134 -36.00 5.92 6.64
C GLU A 134 -36.02 5.41 5.19
N HIS A 135 -36.23 4.10 5.00
CA HIS A 135 -36.10 3.45 3.70
C HIS A 135 -37.30 2.55 3.42
N VAL A 136 -38.09 2.93 2.41
CA VAL A 136 -39.25 2.16 1.94
C VAL A 136 -38.91 1.51 0.61
N GLY A 137 -39.10 0.20 0.51
CA GLY A 137 -38.91 -0.56 -0.74
C GLY A 137 -38.06 -1.82 -0.59
N PRO A 138 -37.79 -2.52 -1.71
CA PRO A 138 -36.95 -3.72 -1.73
C PRO A 138 -35.54 -3.42 -1.22
N THR A 139 -35.02 -4.31 -0.38
CA THR A 139 -33.68 -4.17 0.21
C THR A 139 -33.03 -5.53 0.37
N TRP A 140 -31.70 -5.59 0.25
CA TRP A 140 -30.91 -6.79 0.51
C TRP A 140 -29.54 -6.40 1.05
N SER A 141 -28.91 -7.34 1.76
CA SER A 141 -27.55 -7.17 2.26
C SER A 141 -26.53 -7.71 1.25
N SER A 142 -25.37 -7.09 1.20
CA SER A 142 -24.21 -7.55 0.43
C SER A 142 -22.93 -7.31 1.22
N LYS A 143 -21.84 -8.02 0.92
CA LYS A 143 -20.53 -7.78 1.51
C LYS A 143 -19.64 -7.07 0.49
N LYS A 144 -18.98 -6.00 0.90
CA LYS A 144 -17.99 -5.29 0.10
C LYS A 144 -16.74 -5.03 0.91
N ASP A 145 -15.58 -5.20 0.29
CA ASP A 145 -14.32 -4.79 0.88
C ASP A 145 -14.13 -3.31 0.63
N LEU A 146 -13.94 -2.53 1.69
CA LEU A 146 -13.71 -1.09 1.62
C LEU A 146 -12.46 -0.70 2.39
N PRO A 147 -11.81 0.43 2.02
CA PRO A 147 -10.68 0.97 2.75
C PRO A 147 -11.04 1.25 4.22
N SER A 148 -10.21 0.78 5.14
CA SER A 148 -10.48 0.80 6.59
C SER A 148 -9.84 1.99 7.33
N GLY A 149 -8.97 2.75 6.68
CA GLY A 149 -8.16 3.81 7.30
C GLY A 149 -6.89 3.32 8.01
N ARG A 150 -6.68 2.01 8.10
CA ARG A 150 -5.45 1.41 8.64
C ARG A 150 -4.40 1.30 7.56
N LEU A 151 -3.16 1.63 7.87
CA LEU A 151 -2.03 1.56 6.95
C LEU A 151 -1.31 0.22 7.07
N ARG A 152 -0.78 -0.27 5.95
CA ARG A 152 0.19 -1.34 5.88
C ARG A 152 1.38 -0.87 5.04
N LEU A 153 2.58 -1.00 5.60
CA LEU A 153 3.82 -0.91 4.85
C LEU A 153 4.26 -2.32 4.46
N VAL A 154 4.68 -2.50 3.22
CA VAL A 154 5.37 -3.73 2.77
C VAL A 154 6.72 -3.34 2.21
N GLY A 155 7.78 -3.86 2.83
CA GLY A 155 9.11 -3.93 2.25
C GLY A 155 9.26 -5.26 1.52
N TYR A 156 9.78 -5.26 0.30
CA TYR A 156 9.91 -6.49 -0.49
C TYR A 156 11.11 -6.49 -1.42
N SER A 157 11.51 -7.68 -1.86
CA SER A 157 12.50 -7.88 -2.91
C SER A 157 11.92 -7.43 -4.25
N PRO A 158 12.48 -6.40 -4.89
CA PRO A 158 12.04 -6.01 -6.22
C PRO A 158 12.61 -6.91 -7.32
N PHE A 159 13.31 -8.00 -6.99
CA PHE A 159 13.93 -8.90 -7.95
C PHE A 159 13.04 -10.10 -8.25
N HIS A 160 12.84 -10.36 -9.55
CA HIS A 160 12.09 -11.53 -9.99
C HIS A 160 12.74 -12.83 -9.51
N GLY A 161 11.97 -13.68 -8.81
CA GLY A 161 12.42 -14.99 -8.33
C GLY A 161 13.23 -14.99 -7.04
N ILE A 162 13.39 -13.84 -6.38
CA ILE A 162 14.16 -13.74 -5.12
C ILE A 162 13.18 -13.43 -3.98
N PRO A 163 12.72 -14.43 -3.22
CA PRO A 163 11.67 -14.24 -2.24
C PRO A 163 12.21 -13.52 -0.99
N TRP A 164 11.80 -12.28 -0.80
CA TRP A 164 11.92 -11.60 0.48
C TRP A 164 10.79 -10.59 0.60
N SER A 165 10.08 -10.59 1.72
CA SER A 165 9.11 -9.54 2.03
C SER A 165 8.86 -9.45 3.52
N ARG A 166 8.51 -8.25 3.98
CA ARG A 166 8.11 -7.99 5.35
C ARG A 166 7.02 -6.94 5.37
N GLY A 167 5.94 -7.23 6.10
CA GLY A 167 4.79 -6.36 6.24
C GLY A 167 4.66 -5.82 7.67
N TRP A 168 4.24 -4.57 7.79
CA TRP A 168 3.82 -3.94 9.03
C TRP A 168 2.43 -3.40 8.81
N THR A 169 1.45 -3.83 9.60
CA THR A 169 0.05 -3.41 9.49
C THR A 169 -0.37 -2.73 10.77
N GLU A 170 -1.00 -1.57 10.67
CA GLU A 170 -1.60 -0.90 11.82
C GLU A 170 -2.69 -1.77 12.43
N THR A 171 -2.79 -1.70 13.75
CA THR A 171 -3.92 -2.22 14.51
C THR A 171 -4.52 -1.08 15.33
N THR A 172 -5.64 -1.33 16.01
CA THR A 172 -6.28 -0.34 16.87
C THR A 172 -5.32 0.22 17.94
N ASN A 173 -4.34 -0.57 18.39
CA ASN A 173 -3.43 -0.22 19.47
C ASN A 173 -1.98 -0.01 19.02
N ASP A 174 -1.69 -0.21 17.73
CA ASP A 174 -0.32 -0.16 17.20
C ASP A 174 -0.31 0.59 15.86
N LEU A 175 0.29 1.77 15.84
CA LEU A 175 0.37 2.64 14.68
C LEU A 175 1.76 2.52 14.03
N LEU A 176 1.82 2.66 12.71
CA LEU A 176 3.11 2.63 12.01
C LEU A 176 3.99 3.84 12.36
N ASP A 177 3.38 4.98 12.68
CA ASP A 177 4.08 6.21 13.06
C ASP A 177 4.97 6.02 14.32
N SER A 178 4.66 5.04 15.18
CA SER A 178 5.49 4.71 16.35
C SER A 178 6.62 3.71 16.06
N ARG A 179 6.69 3.15 14.85
CA ARG A 179 7.56 2.00 14.51
C ARG A 179 8.67 2.32 13.52
N PHE A 180 8.94 3.60 13.24
CA PHE A 180 9.93 4.00 12.24
C PHE A 180 11.32 3.38 12.44
N GLU A 181 11.85 3.40 13.66
CA GLU A 181 13.18 2.83 13.93
C GLU A 181 13.23 1.32 13.72
N GLU A 182 12.17 0.60 14.14
CA GLU A 182 12.03 -0.83 13.90
C GLU A 182 11.97 -1.12 12.40
N ILE A 183 11.14 -0.38 11.66
CA ILE A 183 10.97 -0.52 10.21
C ILE A 183 12.30 -0.28 9.49
N VAL A 184 12.98 0.84 9.77
CA VAL A 184 14.25 1.19 9.11
C VAL A 184 15.31 0.11 9.38
N ASN A 185 15.42 -0.38 10.62
CA ASN A 185 16.37 -1.44 10.95
C ASN A 185 16.00 -2.77 10.27
N ALA A 186 14.73 -3.11 10.21
CA ALA A 186 14.29 -4.33 9.53
C ALA A 186 14.50 -4.28 8.01
N LEU A 187 14.33 -3.12 7.37
CA LEU A 187 14.67 -2.93 5.95
C LEU A 187 16.18 -3.04 5.71
N ARG A 188 17.00 -2.56 6.65
CA ARG A 188 18.47 -2.72 6.62
C ARG A 188 18.92 -4.17 6.71
N LEU A 189 18.35 -4.93 7.65
CA LEU A 189 18.61 -6.37 7.76
C LEU A 189 18.15 -7.10 6.49
N GLY A 190 16.97 -6.75 5.97
CA GLY A 190 16.46 -7.29 4.71
C GLY A 190 17.37 -7.06 3.51
N ALA A 191 17.99 -5.88 3.42
CA ALA A 191 18.98 -5.61 2.38
C ALA A 191 20.21 -6.52 2.49
N LEU A 192 20.68 -6.82 3.71
CA LEU A 192 21.80 -7.75 3.92
C LEU A 192 21.43 -9.19 3.54
N ASP A 193 20.21 -9.63 3.88
CA ASP A 193 19.69 -10.94 3.48
C ASP A 193 19.64 -11.05 1.95
N LEU A 194 19.13 -10.01 1.28
CA LEU A 194 19.05 -9.95 -0.17
C LEU A 194 20.41 -10.00 -0.85
N VAL A 195 21.44 -9.32 -0.32
CA VAL A 195 22.81 -9.44 -0.87
C VAL A 195 23.25 -10.89 -0.90
N THR A 196 22.94 -11.64 0.15
CA THR A 196 23.32 -13.05 0.26
C THR A 196 22.58 -13.88 -0.78
N SER A 197 21.25 -13.77 -0.86
CA SER A 197 20.44 -14.52 -1.84
C SER A 197 20.81 -14.17 -3.29
N LEU A 198 21.17 -12.93 -3.57
CA LEU A 198 21.50 -12.47 -4.92
C LEU A 198 22.88 -13.00 -5.36
N ARG A 199 23.83 -13.09 -4.44
CA ARG A 199 25.12 -13.75 -4.68
C ARG A 199 24.96 -15.25 -4.95
N GLU A 200 24.10 -15.94 -4.20
CA GLU A 200 23.81 -17.36 -4.41
C GLU A 200 23.22 -17.64 -5.80
N GLU A 201 22.40 -16.71 -6.30
CA GLU A 201 21.79 -16.76 -7.63
C GLU A 201 22.68 -16.20 -8.76
N GLY A 202 23.93 -15.84 -8.44
CA GLY A 202 24.89 -15.30 -9.42
C GLY A 202 24.52 -13.92 -9.99
N ARG A 203 23.65 -13.17 -9.30
CA ARG A 203 23.19 -11.85 -9.72
C ARG A 203 23.96 -10.77 -8.96
N TYR A 204 24.58 -9.87 -9.71
CA TYR A 204 25.31 -8.72 -9.17
C TYR A 204 24.63 -7.42 -9.61
N PHE A 205 24.52 -6.45 -8.70
CA PHE A 205 24.07 -5.10 -9.00
C PHE A 205 25.31 -4.25 -9.26
N SER A 206 25.37 -3.63 -10.44
CA SER A 206 26.38 -2.63 -10.80
C SER A 206 25.89 -1.22 -10.46
#